data_AF-A0A3P7IPK6-F1
#
_entry.id   AF-A0A3P7IPK6-F1
#
_cell.length_a   1.000
_cell.length_b   1.000
_cell.length_c   1.000
_cell.angle_alpha   90.00
_cell.angle_beta   90.00
_cell.angle_gamma   90.00
#
_symmetry.space_group_name_H-M   'P 1'
#
loop_
_entity.id
_entity.type
_entity.pdbx_description
1 polymer ?
#
loop_
_entity_poly.entity_id
_entity_poly.type
_entity_poly.pdbx_seq_one_letter_code
_entity_poly.pdbx_strand_id
1 'polypeptide(L)'
;MQISKIEGDAFGARFRLILPSLRAILTSESLFADNSERTISSICYGIASMLQSMGEEAHSLEQLMKCNGSSTIRLSAACLVGQCLSHYDLAFFTAERVSQLIAWCCWQLRDKLLTEDVALQASKILIVISHHLTDEQFTSLVEKLTSICRFEISRQPNVSLKRATCFKMAAALVVHEENSFKIESTIEQFLPLLTREMNRKSSKVDPLLM
;
A
#
# COMPACT_ATOMS: atom_id res chain seq x y z
N MET A 1 -28.17 15.65 4.83
CA MET A 1 -26.89 15.28 5.48
C MET A 1 -27.07 14.67 6.87
N GLN A 2 -28.14 14.96 7.61
CA GLN A 2 -28.39 14.39 8.95
C GLN A 2 -28.99 12.97 8.91
N ILE A 3 -29.87 12.67 7.94
CA ILE A 3 -30.54 11.37 7.80
C ILE A 3 -29.56 10.26 7.37
N SER A 4 -28.65 10.53 6.43
CA SER A 4 -27.61 9.57 6.01
C SER A 4 -26.64 9.20 7.13
N LYS A 5 -26.44 10.09 8.11
CA LYS A 5 -25.59 9.86 9.28
C LYS A 5 -26.30 8.95 10.30
N ILE A 6 -27.61 9.18 10.52
CA ILE A 6 -28.45 8.37 11.41
C ILE A 6 -28.63 6.94 10.87
N GLU A 7 -28.79 6.76 9.56
CA GLU A 7 -28.84 5.43 8.92
C GLU A 7 -27.47 4.72 8.97
N GLY A 8 -26.37 5.47 8.79
CA GLY A 8 -25.00 4.98 8.95
C GLY A 8 -24.72 4.48 10.38
N ASP A 9 -25.15 5.21 11.41
CA ASP A 9 -24.97 4.82 12.82
C ASP A 9 -25.80 3.58 13.19
N ALA A 10 -27.05 3.50 12.73
CA ALA A 10 -27.93 2.35 12.97
C ALA A 10 -27.47 1.08 12.21
N PHE A 11 -26.94 1.26 11.00
CA PHE A 11 -26.34 0.17 10.23
C PHE A 11 -24.99 -0.25 10.81
N GLY A 12 -24.16 0.69 11.26
CA GLY A 12 -22.86 0.43 11.90
C GLY A 12 -23.00 -0.48 13.12
N ALA A 13 -23.97 -0.22 14.00
CA ALA A 13 -24.25 -1.08 15.15
C ALA A 13 -24.61 -2.53 14.75
N ARG A 14 -25.33 -2.72 13.63
CA ARG A 14 -25.65 -4.05 13.09
C ARG A 14 -24.49 -4.68 12.33
N PHE A 15 -23.68 -3.85 11.67
CA PHE A 15 -22.48 -4.30 10.98
C PHE A 15 -21.44 -4.87 11.95
N ARG A 16 -21.31 -4.25 13.13
CA ARG A 16 -20.47 -4.79 14.21
C ARG A 16 -20.86 -6.21 14.64
N LEU A 17 -22.14 -6.57 14.52
CA LEU A 17 -22.60 -7.93 14.83
C LEU A 17 -22.17 -8.95 13.77
N ILE A 18 -21.96 -8.53 12.52
CA ILE A 18 -21.55 -9.42 11.41
C ILE A 18 -20.03 -9.40 11.15
N LEU A 19 -19.30 -8.42 11.70
CA LEU A 19 -17.83 -8.34 11.61
C LEU A 19 -17.11 -9.64 11.97
N PRO A 20 -17.46 -10.34 13.08
CA PRO A 20 -16.84 -11.62 13.41
C PRO A 20 -17.06 -12.70 12.34
N SER A 21 -18.26 -12.74 11.74
CA SER A 21 -18.58 -13.68 10.65
C SER A 21 -17.84 -13.33 9.36
N LEU A 22 -17.75 -12.04 9.02
CA LEU A 22 -16.95 -11.58 7.88
C LEU A 22 -15.47 -11.91 8.07
N ARG A 23 -14.95 -11.75 9.29
CA ARG A 23 -13.59 -12.15 9.64
C ARG A 23 -13.39 -13.65 9.43
N ALA A 24 -14.29 -14.48 9.96
CA ALA A 24 -14.21 -15.92 9.80
C ALA A 24 -14.19 -16.35 8.32
N ILE A 25 -14.99 -15.70 7.47
CA ILE A 25 -14.98 -15.92 6.02
C ILE A 25 -13.63 -15.52 5.41
N LEU A 26 -13.13 -14.32 5.72
CA LEU A 26 -11.85 -13.81 5.20
C LEU A 26 -10.63 -14.61 5.66
N THR A 27 -10.76 -15.31 6.80
CA THR A 27 -9.71 -16.18 7.34
C THR A 27 -9.91 -17.67 7.03
N SER A 28 -10.92 -18.01 6.23
CA SER A 28 -11.21 -19.41 5.90
C SER A 28 -10.40 -19.86 4.70
N GLU A 29 -9.73 -21.01 4.81
CA GLU A 29 -9.08 -21.65 3.67
C GLU A 29 -10.08 -21.97 2.55
N SER A 30 -11.33 -22.28 2.89
CA SER A 30 -12.40 -22.54 1.91
C SER A 30 -12.75 -21.32 1.04
N LEU A 31 -12.53 -20.09 1.54
CA LEU A 31 -12.72 -18.89 0.73
C LEU A 31 -11.81 -18.92 -0.49
N PHE A 32 -10.56 -19.34 -0.32
CA PHE A 32 -9.56 -19.36 -1.38
C PHE A 32 -9.58 -20.66 -2.19
N ALA A 33 -9.95 -21.78 -1.57
CA ALA A 33 -10.01 -23.08 -2.24
C ALA A 33 -11.24 -23.24 -3.14
N ASP A 34 -12.40 -22.73 -2.70
CA ASP A 34 -13.69 -23.09 -3.31
C ASP A 34 -14.30 -21.98 -4.18
N ASN A 35 -13.68 -20.79 -4.24
CA ASN A 35 -14.27 -19.63 -4.91
C ASN A 35 -13.41 -19.10 -6.06
N SER A 36 -14.09 -18.55 -7.07
CA SER A 36 -13.42 -17.87 -8.18
C SER A 36 -12.73 -16.58 -7.73
N GLU A 37 -11.69 -16.18 -8.47
CA GLU A 37 -11.00 -14.90 -8.29
C GLU A 37 -11.97 -13.71 -8.25
N ARG A 38 -12.99 -13.74 -9.12
CA ARG A 38 -14.03 -12.71 -9.19
C ARG A 38 -14.84 -12.64 -7.91
N THR A 39 -15.22 -13.79 -7.36
CA THR A 39 -15.98 -13.89 -6.11
C THR A 39 -15.17 -13.33 -4.94
N ILE A 40 -13.92 -13.76 -4.80
CA ILE A 40 -13.01 -13.30 -3.73
C ILE A 40 -12.79 -11.79 -3.82
N SER A 41 -12.52 -11.27 -5.02
CA SER A 41 -12.33 -9.84 -5.26
C SER A 41 -13.59 -9.04 -4.93
N SER A 42 -14.77 -9.52 -5.34
CA SER A 42 -16.05 -8.85 -5.07
C SER A 42 -16.36 -8.81 -3.57
N ILE A 43 -16.06 -9.89 -2.83
CA ILE A 43 -16.19 -9.93 -1.38
C ILE A 43 -15.25 -8.89 -0.74
N CYS A 44 -13.98 -8.86 -1.13
CA CYS A 44 -13.00 -7.90 -0.59
C CYS A 44 -13.40 -6.45 -0.87
N TYR A 45 -13.82 -6.14 -2.11
CA TYR A 45 -14.31 -4.81 -2.48
C TYR A 45 -15.59 -4.42 -1.74
N GLY A 46 -16.53 -5.35 -1.62
CA GLY A 46 -17.78 -5.13 -0.89
C GLY A 46 -17.52 -4.76 0.56
N ILE A 47 -16.65 -5.53 1.24
CA ILE A 47 -16.26 -5.26 2.62
C ILE A 47 -15.51 -3.93 2.72
N ALA A 48 -14.57 -3.62 1.80
CA ALA A 48 -13.84 -2.36 1.80
C ALA A 48 -14.76 -1.14 1.67
N SER A 49 -15.74 -1.22 0.77
CA SER A 49 -16.76 -0.18 0.57
C SER A 49 -17.63 0.00 1.82
N MET A 50 -18.04 -1.11 2.44
CA MET A 50 -18.81 -1.07 3.69
C MET A 50 -18.00 -0.39 4.80
N LEU A 51 -16.75 -0.80 5.04
CA LEU A 51 -15.88 -0.20 6.05
C LEU A 51 -15.64 1.29 5.80
N GLN A 52 -15.42 1.69 4.54
CA GLN A 52 -15.28 3.11 4.18
C GLN A 52 -16.51 3.94 4.56
N SER A 53 -17.71 3.37 4.41
CA SER A 53 -18.96 4.07 4.72
C SER A 53 -19.27 4.20 6.22
N MET A 54 -18.65 3.38 7.07
CA MET A 54 -18.99 3.31 8.51
C MET A 54 -17.83 3.72 9.44
N GLY A 55 -16.60 3.79 8.92
CA GLY A 55 -15.43 4.15 9.70
C GLY A 55 -15.04 3.12 10.77
N GLU A 56 -15.30 1.84 10.52
CA GLU A 56 -15.08 0.74 11.47
C GLU A 56 -13.76 0.00 11.22
N GLU A 57 -13.21 -0.56 12.29
CA GLU A 57 -11.95 -1.31 12.32
C GLU A 57 -12.13 -2.79 11.95
N ALA A 58 -11.33 -3.33 11.03
CA ALA A 58 -11.35 -4.75 10.67
C ALA A 58 -10.07 -5.49 11.10
N HIS A 59 -10.05 -5.96 12.34
CA HIS A 59 -8.92 -6.71 12.87
C HIS A 59 -8.80 -8.09 12.21
N SER A 60 -8.01 -8.22 11.13
CA SER A 60 -7.30 -9.42 10.65
C SER A 60 -6.99 -9.32 9.16
N LEU A 61 -5.87 -8.65 8.82
CA LEU A 61 -5.46 -8.42 7.43
C LEU A 61 -4.53 -9.53 6.88
N GLU A 62 -4.02 -10.40 7.76
CA GLU A 62 -2.90 -11.30 7.49
C GLU A 62 -3.16 -12.36 6.41
N GLN A 63 -4.38 -12.90 6.30
CA GLN A 63 -4.69 -13.92 5.30
C GLN A 63 -4.87 -13.33 3.89
N LEU A 64 -5.41 -12.12 3.78
CA LEU A 64 -5.55 -11.41 2.51
C LEU A 64 -4.19 -11.00 1.93
N MET A 65 -3.18 -10.85 2.79
CA MET A 65 -1.80 -10.56 2.39
C MET A 65 -1.11 -11.75 1.69
N LYS A 66 -1.68 -12.97 1.73
CA LYS A 66 -1.08 -14.20 1.15
C LYS A 66 -1.55 -14.49 -0.28
N CYS A 67 -2.49 -13.73 -0.83
CA CYS A 67 -3.07 -13.97 -2.16
C CYS A 67 -2.15 -13.47 -3.28
N ASN A 68 -1.09 -14.24 -3.56
CA ASN A 68 0.02 -13.76 -4.39
C ASN A 68 -0.23 -13.87 -5.92
N GLY A 69 -1.19 -14.68 -6.37
CA GLY A 69 -1.33 -15.05 -7.78
C GLY A 69 -2.20 -14.14 -8.66
N SER A 70 -3.02 -13.25 -8.08
CA SER A 70 -4.01 -12.44 -8.81
C SER A 70 -3.80 -10.94 -8.57
N SER A 71 -3.73 -10.14 -9.64
CA SER A 71 -3.73 -8.67 -9.53
C SER A 71 -5.05 -8.13 -8.98
N THR A 72 -6.18 -8.73 -9.34
CA THR A 72 -7.53 -8.32 -8.87
C THR A 72 -7.70 -8.52 -7.37
N ILE A 73 -7.29 -9.68 -6.84
CA ILE A 73 -7.37 -9.96 -5.40
C ILE A 73 -6.41 -9.06 -4.64
N ARG A 74 -5.18 -8.86 -5.13
CA ARG A 74 -4.21 -7.95 -4.51
C ARG A 74 -4.74 -6.53 -4.42
N LEU A 75 -5.34 -6.01 -5.50
CA LEU A 75 -5.94 -4.69 -5.51
C LEU A 75 -7.10 -4.60 -4.50
N SER A 76 -7.98 -5.58 -4.49
CA SER A 76 -9.12 -5.62 -3.57
C SER A 76 -8.67 -5.67 -2.10
N ALA A 77 -7.64 -6.48 -1.80
CA ALA A 77 -7.02 -6.57 -0.50
C ALA A 77 -6.33 -5.25 -0.10
N ALA A 78 -5.61 -4.61 -1.02
CA ALA A 78 -4.96 -3.33 -0.77
C ALA A 78 -5.97 -2.20 -0.51
N CYS A 79 -7.08 -2.17 -1.25
CA CYS A 79 -8.20 -1.28 -0.98
C CYS A 79 -8.78 -1.51 0.42
N LEU A 80 -9.02 -2.77 0.81
CA LEU A 80 -9.54 -3.10 2.14
C LEU A 80 -8.58 -2.65 3.24
N VAL A 81 -7.30 -3.03 3.14
CA VAL A 81 -6.25 -2.65 4.11
C VAL A 81 -6.18 -1.14 4.24
N GLY A 82 -6.12 -0.41 3.12
CA GLY A 82 -6.05 1.05 3.12
C GLY A 82 -7.23 1.71 3.84
N GLN A 83 -8.45 1.19 3.64
CA GLN A 83 -9.65 1.69 4.33
C GLN A 83 -9.64 1.38 5.83
N CYS A 84 -9.04 0.26 6.24
CA CYS A 84 -8.92 -0.04 7.66
C CYS A 84 -7.91 0.91 8.33
N LEU A 85 -6.78 1.19 7.66
CA LEU A 85 -5.72 2.04 8.18
C LEU A 85 -6.12 3.50 8.42
N SER A 86 -7.14 4.03 7.74
CA SER A 86 -7.64 5.38 8.01
C SER A 86 -8.44 5.52 9.31
N HIS A 87 -8.76 4.41 9.98
CA HIS A 87 -9.63 4.40 11.15
C HIS A 87 -8.97 3.82 12.40
N TYR A 88 -7.79 3.21 12.28
CA TYR A 88 -7.10 2.61 13.42
C TYR A 88 -6.44 3.63 14.34
N ASP A 89 -6.48 3.33 15.64
CA ASP A 89 -5.66 4.00 16.64
C ASP A 89 -4.16 3.63 16.53
N LEU A 90 -3.32 4.36 17.27
CA LEU A 90 -1.89 4.10 17.35
C LEU A 90 -1.56 2.70 17.92
N ALA A 91 -2.44 2.12 18.75
CA ALA A 91 -2.22 0.82 19.38
C ALA A 91 -2.34 -0.35 18.37
N PHE A 92 -3.04 -0.14 17.26
CA PHE A 92 -3.09 -1.09 16.16
C PHE A 92 -1.71 -1.35 15.54
N PHE A 93 -0.87 -0.32 15.44
CA PHE A 93 0.44 -0.33 14.75
C PHE A 93 1.55 -0.96 15.61
N THR A 94 1.38 -2.22 15.98
CA THR A 94 2.47 -2.98 16.61
C THR A 94 3.65 -3.15 15.64
N ALA A 95 4.87 -3.22 16.16
CA ALA A 95 6.08 -3.36 15.35
C ALA A 95 6.01 -4.58 14.40
N GLU A 96 5.42 -5.68 14.85
CA GLU A 96 5.22 -6.88 14.03
C GLU A 96 4.29 -6.63 12.85
N ARG A 97 3.09 -6.06 13.09
CA ARG A 97 2.10 -5.78 12.03
C ARG A 97 2.62 -4.77 11.03
N VAL A 98 3.26 -3.72 11.51
CA VAL A 98 3.91 -2.71 10.68
C VAL A 98 4.95 -3.34 9.77
N SER A 99 5.82 -4.20 10.31
CA SER A 99 6.84 -4.91 9.53
C SER A 99 6.22 -5.81 8.46
N GLN A 100 5.16 -6.55 8.80
CA GLN A 100 4.43 -7.40 7.85
C GLN A 100 3.77 -6.58 6.73
N LEU A 101 3.12 -5.46 7.06
CA LEU A 101 2.49 -4.56 6.08
C LEU A 101 3.52 -3.94 5.14
N ILE A 102 4.64 -3.45 5.68
CA ILE A 102 5.74 -2.92 4.88
C ILE A 102 6.27 -4.01 3.93
N ALA A 103 6.55 -5.21 4.45
CA ALA A 103 7.03 -6.32 3.64
C ALA A 103 6.06 -6.68 2.51
N TRP A 104 4.77 -6.71 2.79
CA TRP A 104 3.73 -7.02 1.81
C TRP A 104 3.59 -5.94 0.74
N CYS A 105 3.54 -4.66 1.11
CA CYS A 105 3.49 -3.57 0.12
C CYS A 105 4.75 -3.53 -0.74
N CYS A 106 5.95 -3.69 -0.13
CA CYS A 106 7.19 -3.79 -0.88
C CYS A 106 7.23 -5.01 -1.82
N TRP A 107 6.65 -6.14 -1.42
CA TRP A 107 6.51 -7.31 -2.28
C TRP A 107 5.61 -7.00 -3.49
N GLN A 108 4.47 -6.35 -3.28
CA GLN A 108 3.60 -5.92 -4.39
C GLN A 108 4.33 -5.01 -5.37
N LEU A 109 5.07 -4.02 -4.88
CA LEU A 109 5.86 -3.10 -5.72
C LEU A 109 6.97 -3.80 -6.52
N ARG A 110 7.47 -4.95 -6.05
CA ARG A 110 8.48 -5.75 -6.76
C ARG A 110 7.88 -6.65 -7.84
N ASP A 111 6.58 -6.90 -7.81
CA ASP A 111 5.93 -7.86 -8.70
C ASP A 111 6.12 -7.52 -10.18
N LYS A 112 6.20 -8.54 -11.02
CA LYS A 112 6.40 -8.38 -12.48
C LYS A 112 5.15 -7.84 -13.17
N LEU A 113 3.97 -8.13 -12.63
CA LEU A 113 2.67 -7.72 -13.16
C LEU A 113 2.07 -6.56 -12.36
N LEU A 114 2.92 -5.67 -11.84
CA LEU A 114 2.48 -4.48 -11.12
C LEU A 114 1.62 -3.60 -12.02
N THR A 115 0.42 -3.26 -11.56
CA THR A 115 -0.48 -2.30 -12.20
C THR A 115 -0.43 -0.95 -11.49
N GLU A 116 -0.89 0.12 -12.14
CA GLU A 116 -0.94 1.46 -11.55
C GLU A 116 -1.81 1.50 -10.29
N ASP A 117 -2.97 0.83 -10.31
CA ASP A 117 -3.89 0.80 -9.17
C ASP A 117 -3.28 0.10 -7.96
N VAL A 118 -2.61 -1.05 -8.16
CA VAL A 118 -1.93 -1.78 -7.08
C VAL A 118 -0.77 -0.94 -6.53
N ALA A 119 0.00 -0.30 -7.40
CA ALA A 119 1.07 0.60 -7.00
C ALA A 119 0.55 1.77 -6.16
N LEU A 120 -0.57 2.38 -6.57
CA LEU A 120 -1.20 3.48 -5.86
C LEU A 120 -1.67 3.06 -4.47
N GLN A 121 -2.38 1.94 -4.35
CA GLN A 121 -2.88 1.48 -3.05
C GLN A 121 -1.75 1.08 -2.11
N ALA A 122 -0.74 0.35 -2.60
CA ALA A 122 0.45 0.02 -1.81
C ALA A 122 1.19 1.29 -1.34
N SER A 123 1.28 2.32 -2.19
CA SER A 123 1.89 3.61 -1.82
C SER A 123 1.08 4.30 -0.72
N LYS A 124 -0.25 4.38 -0.84
CA LYS A 124 -1.11 4.99 0.18
C LYS A 124 -0.95 4.32 1.54
N ILE A 125 -0.95 2.99 1.57
CA ILE A 125 -0.74 2.21 2.80
C ILE A 125 0.60 2.55 3.44
N LEU A 126 1.69 2.56 2.66
CA LEU A 126 3.02 2.85 3.16
C LEU A 126 3.15 4.30 3.68
N ILE A 127 2.50 5.27 3.03
CA ILE A 127 2.46 6.66 3.50
C ILE A 127 1.65 6.79 4.79
N VAL A 128 0.52 6.10 4.93
CA VAL A 128 -0.24 6.14 6.20
C VAL A 128 0.62 5.56 7.33
N ILE A 129 1.23 4.40 7.11
CA ILE A 129 2.06 3.72 8.11
C ILE A 129 3.30 4.54 8.48
N SER A 130 3.91 5.28 7.54
CA SER A 130 5.17 6.01 7.77
C SER A 130 5.09 7.03 8.91
N HIS A 131 3.92 7.64 9.12
CA HIS A 131 3.67 8.58 10.21
C HIS A 131 3.78 7.93 11.60
N HIS A 132 3.60 6.61 11.68
CA HIS A 132 3.59 5.85 12.93
C HIS A 132 4.91 5.11 13.20
N LEU A 133 5.88 5.23 12.29
CA LEU A 133 7.16 4.52 12.41
C LEU A 133 8.11 5.23 13.36
N THR A 134 8.87 4.43 14.11
CA THR A 134 10.12 4.89 14.74
C THR A 134 11.14 5.25 13.66
N ASP A 135 12.16 6.02 14.03
CA ASP A 135 13.23 6.44 13.11
C ASP A 135 13.97 5.24 12.48
N GLU A 136 14.18 4.17 13.25
CA GLU A 136 14.79 2.92 12.76
C GLU A 136 13.88 2.21 11.74
N GLN A 137 12.59 2.07 12.06
CA GLN A 137 11.62 1.45 11.15
C GLN A 137 11.44 2.26 9.87
N PHE A 138 11.43 3.59 10.00
CA PHE A 138 11.34 4.50 8.87
C PHE A 138 12.55 4.38 7.96
N THR A 139 13.77 4.35 8.53
CA THR A 139 15.00 4.15 7.77
C THR A 139 14.96 2.81 7.02
N SER A 140 14.50 1.73 7.66
CA SER A 140 14.33 0.43 7.01
C SER A 140 13.32 0.46 5.86
N LEU A 141 12.23 1.22 5.99
CA LEU A 141 11.27 1.45 4.90
C LEU A 141 11.94 2.15 3.71
N VAL A 142 12.65 3.25 3.96
CA VAL A 142 13.35 4.02 2.92
C VAL A 142 14.38 3.13 2.20
N GLU A 143 15.17 2.34 2.93
CA GLU A 143 16.13 1.40 2.35
C GLU A 143 15.48 0.37 1.43
N LYS A 144 14.35 -0.21 1.84
CA LYS A 144 13.59 -1.18 1.04
C LYS A 144 13.08 -0.54 -0.26
N LEU A 145 12.55 0.68 -0.21
CA LEU A 145 12.07 1.41 -1.39
C LEU A 145 13.23 1.80 -2.33
N THR A 146 14.33 2.30 -1.77
CA THR A 146 15.56 2.63 -2.49
C THR A 146 16.12 1.40 -3.20
N SER A 147 16.10 0.24 -2.54
CA SER A 147 16.53 -1.04 -3.11
C SER A 147 15.68 -1.44 -4.33
N ILE A 148 14.36 -1.29 -4.24
CA ILE A 148 13.44 -1.52 -5.37
C ILE A 148 13.78 -0.58 -6.53
N CYS A 149 13.89 0.72 -6.26
CA CYS A 149 14.18 1.71 -7.29
C CYS A 149 15.54 1.47 -7.96
N ARG A 150 16.59 1.20 -7.17
CA ARG A 150 17.95 0.93 -7.65
C ARG A 150 17.99 -0.32 -8.55
N PHE A 151 17.29 -1.38 -8.16
CA PHE A 151 17.17 -2.59 -8.97
C PHE A 151 16.55 -2.28 -10.33
N GLU A 152 15.44 -1.55 -10.34
CA GLU A 152 14.69 -1.21 -11.56
C GLU A 152 15.48 -0.27 -12.48
N ILE A 153 16.19 0.73 -11.93
CA ILE A 153 17.12 1.59 -12.71
C ILE A 153 18.17 0.75 -13.42
N SER A 154 18.70 -0.27 -12.73
CA SER A 154 19.82 -1.07 -13.23
C SER A 154 19.40 -2.17 -14.19
N ARG A 155 18.23 -2.79 -13.98
CA ARG A 155 17.82 -4.05 -14.65
C ARG A 155 16.63 -3.91 -15.60
N GLN A 156 15.72 -2.95 -15.40
CA GLN A 156 14.50 -2.81 -16.22
C GLN A 156 14.27 -1.36 -16.67
N PRO A 157 15.19 -0.79 -17.45
CA PRO A 157 15.19 0.66 -17.70
C PRO A 157 14.02 1.16 -18.54
N ASN A 158 13.40 0.28 -19.33
CA ASN A 158 12.29 0.62 -20.21
C ASN A 158 10.93 0.53 -19.50
N VAL A 159 10.87 0.00 -18.27
CA VAL A 159 9.65 -0.07 -17.46
C VAL A 159 9.74 1.03 -16.41
N SER A 160 8.96 2.10 -16.56
CA SER A 160 9.07 3.29 -15.70
C SER A 160 8.20 3.23 -14.45
N LEU A 161 7.14 2.41 -14.43
CA LEU A 161 6.11 2.44 -13.38
C LEU A 161 6.72 2.32 -11.98
N LYS A 162 7.50 1.27 -11.70
CA LYS A 162 8.09 1.03 -10.38
C LYS A 162 9.00 2.17 -9.92
N ARG A 163 9.84 2.70 -10.84
CA ARG A 163 10.73 3.83 -10.54
C ARG A 163 9.94 5.08 -10.23
N ALA A 164 8.97 5.40 -11.09
CA ALA A 164 8.09 6.55 -10.91
C ALA A 164 7.33 6.46 -9.58
N THR A 165 6.82 5.28 -9.23
CA THR A 165 6.16 5.03 -7.94
C THR A 165 7.13 5.27 -6.78
N CYS A 166 8.35 4.72 -6.81
CA CYS A 166 9.33 4.94 -5.75
C CYS A 166 9.69 6.44 -5.59
N PHE A 167 9.86 7.18 -6.68
CA PHE A 167 10.13 8.62 -6.62
C PHE A 167 8.92 9.43 -6.13
N LYS A 168 7.70 9.10 -6.55
CA LYS A 168 6.48 9.72 -6.02
C LYS A 168 6.34 9.47 -4.52
N MET A 169 6.65 8.26 -4.07
CA MET A 169 6.67 7.94 -2.65
C MET A 169 7.74 8.71 -1.89
N ALA A 170 8.97 8.78 -2.39
CA ALA A 170 10.03 9.58 -1.76
C ALA A 170 9.62 11.05 -1.64
N ALA A 171 9.01 11.62 -2.68
CA ALA A 171 8.48 12.98 -2.63
C ALA A 171 7.36 13.11 -1.58
N ALA A 172 6.41 12.16 -1.52
CA ALA A 172 5.35 12.18 -0.52
C ALA A 172 5.88 12.05 0.92
N LEU A 173 6.88 11.19 1.15
CA LEU A 173 7.55 11.04 2.44
C LEU A 173 8.28 12.30 2.89
N VAL A 174 8.76 13.13 1.96
CA VAL A 174 9.39 14.42 2.29
C VAL A 174 8.36 15.53 2.49
N VAL A 175 7.32 15.58 1.66
CA VAL A 175 6.32 16.67 1.69
C VAL A 175 5.38 16.59 2.89
N HIS A 176 5.09 15.39 3.37
CA HIS A 176 4.13 15.16 4.47
C HIS A 176 4.80 14.92 5.83
N GLU A 177 6.13 15.01 5.91
CA GLU A 177 6.87 14.74 7.14
C GLU A 177 7.37 16.05 7.75
N GLU A 178 7.26 16.16 9.07
CA GLU A 178 7.74 17.31 9.84
C GLU A 178 9.07 16.99 10.54
N ASN A 179 9.36 15.70 10.75
CA ASN A 179 10.59 15.26 11.39
C ASN A 179 11.79 15.40 10.43
N SER A 180 12.72 16.30 10.77
CA SER A 180 13.91 16.59 9.96
C SER A 180 14.77 15.35 9.69
N PHE A 181 14.94 14.44 10.65
CA PHE A 181 15.71 13.21 10.47
C PHE A 181 15.11 12.33 9.38
N LYS A 182 13.78 12.15 9.38
CA LYS A 182 13.07 11.33 8.39
C LYS A 182 13.13 11.96 6.99
N ILE A 183 13.06 13.29 6.91
CA ILE A 183 13.26 14.03 5.66
C ILE A 183 14.68 13.81 5.12
N GLU A 184 15.70 14.05 5.95
CA GLU A 184 17.11 13.90 5.57
C GLU A 184 17.42 12.47 5.12
N SER A 185 16.99 11.47 5.91
CA SER A 185 17.15 10.04 5.57
C SER A 185 16.55 9.70 4.20
N THR A 186 15.37 10.25 3.88
CA THR A 186 14.74 10.05 2.57
C THR A 186 15.56 10.70 1.45
N ILE A 187 15.98 11.96 1.64
CA ILE A 187 16.75 12.72 0.65
C ILE A 187 18.10 12.05 0.37
N GLU A 188 18.85 11.69 1.41
CA GLU A 188 20.18 11.08 1.28
C GLU A 188 20.15 9.79 0.46
N GLN A 189 19.12 8.98 0.63
CA GLN A 189 19.00 7.72 -0.11
C GLN A 189 18.46 7.88 -1.53
N PHE A 190 17.47 8.77 -1.75
CA PHE A 190 16.81 8.90 -3.04
C PHE A 190 17.43 9.91 -3.99
N LEU A 191 18.07 10.97 -3.49
CA LEU A 191 18.66 12.02 -4.32
C LEU A 191 19.70 11.47 -5.32
N PRO A 192 20.64 10.58 -4.93
CA PRO A 192 21.58 10.00 -5.88
C PRO A 192 20.89 9.18 -6.98
N LEU A 193 19.80 8.49 -6.66
CA LEU A 193 19.01 7.72 -7.63
C LEU A 193 18.26 8.64 -8.60
N LEU A 194 17.70 9.74 -8.10
CA LEU A 194 16.99 10.73 -8.92
C LEU A 194 17.94 11.39 -9.91
N THR A 195 19.09 11.86 -9.45
CA THR A 195 20.14 12.46 -10.31
C THR A 195 20.54 11.49 -11.42
N ARG A 196 20.74 10.21 -11.08
CA ARG A 196 21.07 9.17 -12.07
C ARG A 196 19.96 8.97 -13.10
N GLU A 197 18.70 8.92 -12.68
CA GLU A 197 17.55 8.73 -13.59
C GLU A 197 17.36 9.95 -14.53
N MET A 198 17.52 11.17 -14.00
CA MET A 198 17.44 12.41 -14.80
C MET A 198 18.54 12.47 -15.85
N ASN A 199 19.78 12.20 -15.47
CA ASN A 199 20.92 12.24 -16.39
C ASN A 199 20.81 11.20 -17.51
N ARG A 200 20.24 10.03 -17.22
CA ARG A 200 19.97 8.99 -18.22
C ARG A 200 18.97 9.41 -19.30
N LYS A 201 17.97 10.23 -18.96
CA LYS A 201 17.02 10.75 -19.93
C LYS A 201 17.68 11.80 -20.85
N SER A 202 18.61 12.60 -20.34
CA SER A 202 19.35 13.59 -21.14
C SER A 202 20.27 12.96 -22.19
N SER A 203 20.84 11.78 -21.91
CA SER A 203 21.73 11.07 -22.84
C SER A 203 21.02 10.35 -24.00
N LYS A 204 19.67 10.43 -24.06
CA LYS A 204 18.85 9.89 -25.15
C LYS A 204 18.33 10.97 -26.12
N VAL A 205 18.85 12.20 -26.05
CA VAL A 205 18.57 13.23 -27.05
C VAL A 205 19.20 12.80 -28.39
N ASP A 206 18.37 12.77 -29.42
CA ASP A 206 18.61 12.25 -30.78
C ASP A 206 20.00 12.58 -31.37
N PRO A 207 20.73 11.59 -31.94
CA PRO A 207 21.87 11.84 -32.83
C PRO A 207 21.51 12.46 -34.18
N LEU A 208 20.22 12.76 -34.44
CA LEU A 208 19.73 13.27 -35.74
C LEU A 208 19.55 14.80 -35.78
N LEU A 209 20.11 15.53 -34.81
CA LEU A 209 20.13 16.99 -34.76
C LEU A 209 21.54 17.60 -34.63
N MET A 210 22.58 16.90 -35.12
CA MET A 210 23.89 17.49 -35.41
C MET A 210 24.31 17.24 -36.85
#